data_AF-A0A7S3PUT0-F1
#
_entry.id   AF-A0A7S3PUT0-F1
#
_cell.length_a   1.000
_cell.length_b   1.000
_cell.length_c   1.000
_cell.angle_alpha   90.00
_cell.angle_beta   90.00
_cell.angle_gamma   90.00
#
_symmetry.space_group_name_H-M   'P 1'
#
loop_
_entity.id
_entity.type
_entity.pdbx_description
1 polymer ?
#
loop_
_entity_poly.entity_id
_entity_poly.type
_entity_poly.pdbx_seq_one_letter_code
_entity_poly.pdbx_strand_id
1 'polypeptide(L)'
;VALGDNPSCRGGAPVSLGWKYSEVESSLCIEQFEQVRTNSRRSNAQLRMPASYRQSLLTEEWDVPVSTILRAIIDTNVVRNQRQKTATKGKKILMREEKIKDARRLLKKCFTLRRDKKKIRRESWIDSDVSDCSLDDSPPCFLDSGSIDSLDSISDTSESNSSEEPASRPRFVGIPGQFPAMQA
;
A
#
# COMPACT_ATOMS: atom_id res chain seq x y z
N VAL A 1 -29.66 3.78 3.41
CA VAL A 1 -28.19 3.85 3.62
C VAL A 1 -27.90 3.10 4.94
N ALA A 2 -26.67 2.73 5.25
CA ALA A 2 -26.32 1.83 6.36
C ALA A 2 -25.06 2.32 7.08
N LEU A 3 -24.79 1.79 8.29
CA LEU A 3 -23.50 1.99 8.94
C LEU A 3 -22.37 1.37 8.11
N GLY A 4 -21.34 2.17 7.86
CA GLY A 4 -20.18 1.74 7.07
C GLY A 4 -19.00 1.30 7.92
N ASP A 5 -17.90 1.02 7.24
CA ASP A 5 -16.61 0.64 7.83
C ASP A 5 -15.44 1.49 7.26
N ASN A 6 -15.75 2.55 6.50
CA ASN A 6 -14.74 3.36 5.81
C ASN A 6 -13.83 4.13 6.80
N PRO A 7 -12.52 3.81 6.89
CA PRO A 7 -11.62 4.46 7.84
C PRO A 7 -11.18 5.86 7.41
N SER A 8 -11.48 6.27 6.17
CA SER A 8 -11.10 7.57 5.59
C SER A 8 -11.98 8.73 6.05
N CYS A 9 -13.04 8.48 6.82
CA CYS A 9 -13.82 9.54 7.44
C CYS A 9 -12.95 10.35 8.41
N ARG A 10 -13.05 11.69 8.36
CA ARG A 10 -12.27 12.58 9.24
C ARG A 10 -12.73 12.55 10.71
N GLY A 11 -13.99 12.19 10.96
CA GLY A 11 -14.59 12.06 12.29
C GLY A 11 -16.02 11.53 12.22
N GLY A 12 -16.57 11.06 13.34
CA GLY A 12 -17.93 10.48 13.41
C GLY A 12 -18.09 9.13 12.67
N ALA A 13 -19.25 8.49 12.81
CA ALA A 13 -19.49 7.16 12.26
C ALA A 13 -19.58 7.19 10.72
N PRO A 14 -18.87 6.29 10.01
CA PRO A 14 -18.99 6.19 8.56
C PRO A 14 -20.41 5.79 8.14
N VAL A 15 -20.85 6.30 7.00
CA VAL A 15 -22.10 5.89 6.36
C VAL A 15 -21.77 5.25 5.01
N SER A 16 -22.49 4.18 4.68
CA SER A 16 -22.35 3.43 3.43
C SER A 16 -23.69 3.33 2.72
N LEU A 17 -23.69 3.38 1.39
CA LEU A 17 -24.91 3.14 0.62
C LEU A 17 -25.22 1.63 0.68
N GLY A 18 -26.39 1.29 1.21
CA GLY A 18 -26.92 -0.06 1.11
C GLY A 18 -27.55 -0.21 -0.27
N TRP A 19 -26.97 -1.05 -1.11
CA TRP A 19 -27.56 -1.40 -2.40
C TRP A 19 -28.59 -2.51 -2.16
N LYS A 20 -29.82 -2.27 -2.62
CA LYS A 20 -30.84 -3.31 -2.73
C LYS A 20 -31.13 -3.47 -4.21
N TYR A 21 -31.08 -4.71 -4.70
CA TYR A 21 -31.49 -5.01 -6.06
C TYR A 21 -32.97 -4.67 -6.21
N SER A 22 -33.31 -3.99 -7.30
CA SER A 22 -34.68 -3.66 -7.68
C SER A 22 -34.89 -4.26 -9.07
N GLU A 23 -35.98 -5.00 -9.24
CA GLU A 23 -36.39 -5.61 -10.52
C GLU A 23 -36.90 -4.59 -11.54
N VAL A 24 -36.97 -3.31 -11.17
CA VAL A 24 -37.38 -2.24 -12.10
C VAL A 24 -36.29 -2.01 -13.14
N GLU A 25 -36.43 -2.67 -14.29
CA GLU A 25 -35.59 -2.51 -15.46
C GLU A 25 -35.92 -1.20 -16.20
N SER A 26 -35.46 -0.07 -15.69
CA SER A 26 -35.36 1.14 -16.51
C SER A 26 -34.01 1.14 -17.23
N SER A 27 -33.99 0.79 -18.52
CA SER A 27 -32.78 0.93 -19.34
C SER A 27 -32.60 2.39 -19.75
N LEU A 28 -31.53 3.03 -19.30
CA LEU A 28 -31.12 4.37 -19.73
C LEU A 28 -29.87 4.27 -20.61
N CYS A 29 -29.89 4.91 -21.77
CA CYS A 29 -28.75 4.99 -22.67
C CYS A 29 -27.63 5.82 -22.00
N ILE A 30 -26.40 5.30 -22.04
CA ILE A 30 -25.23 5.90 -21.36
C ILE A 30 -24.94 7.29 -21.94
N GLU A 31 -25.05 7.45 -23.25
CA GLU A 31 -24.84 8.72 -23.95
C GLU A 31 -25.84 9.78 -23.49
N GLN A 32 -27.11 9.42 -23.30
CA GLN A 32 -28.13 10.32 -22.77
C GLN A 32 -27.82 10.74 -21.32
N PHE A 33 -27.37 9.80 -20.49
CA PHE A 33 -26.97 10.09 -19.11
C PHE A 33 -25.79 11.07 -19.04
N GLU A 34 -24.74 10.84 -19.83
CA GLU A 34 -23.55 11.70 -19.82
C GLU A 34 -23.80 13.10 -20.42
N GLN A 35 -24.68 13.21 -21.43
CA GLN A 35 -25.13 14.51 -21.96
C GLN A 35 -25.79 15.37 -20.87
N VAL A 36 -26.67 14.79 -20.05
CA VAL A 36 -27.32 15.51 -18.93
C VAL A 36 -26.32 15.79 -17.81
N ARG A 37 -25.47 14.82 -17.46
CA ARG A 37 -24.54 14.90 -16.33
C ARG A 37 -23.47 15.98 -16.49
N THR A 38 -22.99 16.20 -17.72
CA THR A 38 -21.84 17.09 -17.99
C THR A 38 -22.06 18.50 -17.46
N ASN A 39 -23.31 18.99 -17.49
CA ASN A 39 -23.66 20.34 -17.06
C ASN A 39 -23.97 20.47 -15.56
N SER A 40 -24.03 19.37 -14.81
CA SER A 40 -24.50 19.35 -13.41
C SER A 40 -23.57 18.58 -12.45
N ARG A 41 -22.28 18.46 -12.78
CA ARG A 41 -21.34 17.71 -11.94
C ARG A 41 -21.10 18.43 -10.61
N ARG A 42 -21.39 17.73 -9.51
CA ARG A 42 -21.14 18.22 -8.15
C ARG A 42 -19.65 18.38 -7.89
N SER A 43 -19.29 19.44 -7.17
CA SER A 43 -17.92 19.64 -6.69
C SER A 43 -17.59 18.69 -5.53
N ASN A 44 -16.30 18.45 -5.26
CA ASN A 44 -15.86 17.63 -4.12
C ASN A 44 -16.43 18.14 -2.78
N ALA A 45 -16.61 19.44 -2.62
CA ALA A 45 -17.22 20.02 -1.42
C ALA A 45 -18.68 19.61 -1.28
N GLN A 46 -19.44 19.61 -2.39
CA GLN A 46 -20.86 19.19 -2.42
C GLN A 46 -21.04 17.68 -2.23
N LEU A 47 -20.03 16.88 -2.54
CA LEU A 47 -20.03 15.43 -2.29
C LEU A 47 -19.69 15.08 -0.83
N ARG A 48 -19.15 16.03 -0.05
CA ARG A 48 -18.72 15.75 1.32
C ARG A 48 -19.87 15.91 2.30
N MET A 49 -20.27 14.80 2.91
CA MET A 49 -21.28 14.81 3.95
C MET A 49 -20.70 15.26 5.31
N PRO A 50 -21.23 16.32 5.95
CA PRO A 50 -20.79 16.76 7.27
C PRO A 50 -20.96 15.68 8.35
N ALA A 51 -20.14 15.73 9.40
CA ALA A 51 -20.23 14.76 10.50
C ALA A 51 -21.53 14.91 11.32
N SER A 52 -21.95 16.15 11.58
CA SER A 52 -23.22 16.44 12.26
C SER A 52 -24.41 15.90 11.48
N TYR A 53 -24.44 16.14 10.16
CA TYR A 53 -25.50 15.64 9.29
C TYR A 53 -25.52 14.10 9.23
N ARG A 54 -24.37 13.43 9.23
CA ARG A 54 -24.34 11.96 9.34
C ARG A 54 -24.91 11.47 10.66
N GLN A 55 -24.64 12.18 11.75
CA GLN A 55 -25.13 11.81 13.06
C GLN A 55 -26.65 11.95 13.11
N SER A 56 -27.21 13.09 12.69
CA SER A 56 -28.66 13.29 12.63
C SER A 56 -29.32 12.26 11.70
N LEU A 57 -28.72 11.99 10.53
CA LEU A 57 -29.21 10.96 9.61
C LEU A 57 -29.30 9.58 10.27
N LEU A 58 -28.27 9.18 11.03
CA LEU A 58 -28.25 7.88 11.69
C LEU A 58 -29.20 7.81 12.88
N THR A 59 -29.34 8.88 13.66
CA THR A 59 -30.15 8.87 14.89
C THR A 59 -31.62 9.20 14.66
N GLU A 60 -31.91 10.14 13.76
CA GLU A 60 -33.26 10.68 13.55
C GLU A 60 -33.99 9.99 12.40
N GLU A 61 -33.30 9.66 11.30
CA GLU A 61 -33.98 9.07 10.13
C GLU A 61 -34.02 7.53 10.17
N TRP A 62 -33.01 6.86 10.72
CA TRP A 62 -32.94 5.39 10.72
C TRP A 62 -32.90 4.76 12.12
N ASP A 63 -33.12 5.55 13.16
CA ASP A 63 -33.22 5.08 14.55
C ASP A 63 -32.07 4.15 14.98
N VAL A 64 -30.85 4.42 14.50
CA VAL A 64 -29.69 3.60 14.85
C VAL A 64 -29.32 3.89 16.30
N PRO A 65 -29.23 2.86 17.16
CA PRO A 65 -28.90 3.07 18.56
C PRO A 65 -27.51 3.67 18.71
N VAL A 66 -27.38 4.65 19.59
CA VAL A 66 -26.15 5.42 19.82
C VAL A 66 -24.97 4.50 20.16
N SER A 67 -25.21 3.40 20.87
CA SER A 67 -24.19 2.40 21.20
C SER A 67 -23.56 1.78 19.94
N THR A 68 -24.35 1.49 18.92
CA THR A 68 -23.87 0.92 17.65
C THR A 68 -23.09 1.97 16.84
N ILE A 69 -23.54 3.23 16.86
CA ILE A 69 -22.83 4.35 16.24
C ILE A 69 -21.43 4.51 16.87
N LEU A 70 -21.36 4.51 18.22
CA LEU A 70 -20.10 4.61 18.95
C LEU A 70 -19.16 3.46 18.65
N ARG A 71 -19.68 2.23 18.59
CA ARG A 71 -18.91 1.05 18.21
C ARG A 71 -18.29 1.21 16.82
N ALA A 72 -19.07 1.64 15.82
CA ALA A 72 -18.56 1.88 14.47
C ALA A 72 -17.45 2.95 14.43
N ILE A 73 -17.54 3.99 15.28
CA ILE A 73 -16.48 5.00 15.42
C ILE A 73 -15.20 4.36 15.98
N ILE A 74 -15.31 3.54 17.01
CA ILE A 74 -14.15 2.86 17.62
C ILE A 74 -13.50 1.94 16.59
N ASP A 75 -14.30 1.10 15.92
CA ASP A 75 -13.81 0.12 14.95
C ASP A 75 -13.09 0.81 13.78
N THR A 76 -13.66 1.89 13.24
CA THR A 76 -12.99 2.66 12.18
C THR A 76 -11.71 3.34 12.64
N ASN A 77 -11.66 3.83 13.88
CA ASN A 77 -10.44 4.41 14.44
C ASN A 77 -9.33 3.36 14.59
N VAL A 78 -9.66 2.14 15.01
CA VAL A 78 -8.72 1.02 15.10
C VAL A 78 -8.12 0.74 13.72
N VAL A 79 -8.97 0.57 12.70
CA VAL A 79 -8.52 0.31 11.32
C VAL A 79 -7.70 1.48 10.78
N ARG A 80 -8.11 2.72 11.03
CA ARG A 80 -7.35 3.92 10.62
C ARG A 80 -5.94 3.92 11.23
N ASN A 81 -5.84 3.66 12.53
CA ASN A 81 -4.56 3.63 13.23
C ASN A 81 -3.66 2.50 12.74
N GLN A 82 -4.24 1.32 12.45
CA GLN A 82 -3.51 0.21 11.82
C GLN A 82 -2.96 0.62 10.45
N ARG A 83 -3.78 1.23 9.58
CA ARG A 83 -3.35 1.72 8.26
C ARG A 83 -2.25 2.77 8.35
N GLN A 84 -2.34 3.69 9.29
CA GLN A 84 -1.28 4.69 9.53
C GLN A 84 0.04 4.03 9.98
N LYS A 85 -0.02 3.02 10.85
CA LYS A 85 1.15 2.25 11.27
C LYS A 85 1.78 1.51 10.07
N THR A 86 0.99 0.89 9.21
CA THR A 86 1.50 0.20 8.01
C THR A 86 2.12 1.18 7.02
N ALA A 87 1.44 2.29 6.74
CA ALA A 87 1.94 3.32 5.83
C ALA A 87 3.26 3.93 6.31
N THR A 88 3.42 4.15 7.62
CA THR A 88 4.66 4.68 8.20
C THR A 88 5.77 3.64 8.27
N LYS A 89 5.46 2.37 8.58
CA LYS A 89 6.44 1.26 8.55
C LYS A 89 6.99 1.04 7.14
N GLY A 90 6.12 1.01 6.13
CA GLY A 90 6.54 0.86 4.72
C GLY A 90 7.53 1.93 4.30
N LYS A 91 7.27 3.20 4.62
CA LYS A 91 8.22 4.30 4.35
C LYS A 91 9.57 4.10 5.04
N LYS A 92 9.59 3.62 6.28
CA LYS A 92 10.84 3.35 7.02
C LYS A 92 11.62 2.18 6.43
N ILE A 93 10.94 1.15 5.93
CA ILE A 93 11.57 0.01 5.26
C ILE A 93 12.23 0.47 3.96
N LEU A 94 11.48 1.21 3.11
CA LEU A 94 12.02 1.76 1.87
C LEU A 94 13.25 2.64 2.11
N MET A 95 13.22 3.55 3.09
CA MET A 95 14.39 4.37 3.42
C MET A 95 15.58 3.56 3.93
N ARG A 96 15.35 2.44 4.62
CA ARG A 96 16.43 1.54 5.06
C ARG A 96 17.03 0.79 3.87
N GLU A 97 16.20 0.32 2.95
CA GLU A 97 16.65 -0.36 1.73
C GLU A 97 17.54 0.53 0.86
N GLU A 98 17.15 1.79 0.66
CA GLU A 98 17.96 2.78 -0.08
C GLU A 98 19.34 2.97 0.57
N LYS A 99 19.38 3.18 1.89
CA LYS A 99 20.64 3.35 2.63
C LYS A 99 21.52 2.09 2.57
N ILE A 100 20.92 0.90 2.62
CA ILE A 100 21.65 -0.37 2.49
C ILE A 100 22.21 -0.53 1.06
N LYS A 101 21.46 -0.13 0.02
CA LYS A 101 21.94 -0.15 -1.38
C LYS A 101 23.15 0.77 -1.54
N ASP A 102 23.12 1.97 -0.96
CA ASP A 102 24.25 2.90 -1.04
C ASP A 102 25.46 2.45 -0.23
N ALA A 103 25.25 1.90 0.97
CA ALA A 103 26.33 1.28 1.75
C ALA A 103 26.98 0.11 0.98
N ARG A 104 26.19 -0.74 0.31
CA ARG A 104 26.70 -1.83 -0.53
C ARG A 104 27.51 -1.32 -1.72
N ARG A 105 27.11 -0.20 -2.34
CA ARG A 105 27.86 0.45 -3.43
C ARG A 105 29.23 0.95 -2.95
N LEU A 106 29.28 1.59 -1.79
CA LEU A 106 30.53 2.07 -1.20
C LEU A 106 31.45 0.92 -0.77
N LEU A 107 30.88 -0.12 -0.15
CA LEU A 107 31.65 -1.30 0.24
C LEU A 107 32.26 -2.01 -0.96
N LYS A 108 31.51 -2.18 -2.06
CA LYS A 108 32.03 -2.72 -3.32
C LYS A 108 33.22 -1.90 -3.84
N LYS A 109 33.12 -0.56 -3.85
CA LYS A 109 34.20 0.34 -4.28
C LYS A 109 35.46 0.20 -3.41
N CYS A 110 35.31 0.12 -2.09
CA CYS A 110 36.47 -0.06 -1.20
C CYS A 110 37.13 -1.44 -1.37
N PHE A 111 36.36 -2.47 -1.71
CA PHE A 111 36.87 -3.83 -1.89
C PHE A 111 37.62 -4.03 -3.21
N THR A 112 37.23 -3.33 -4.29
CA THR A 112 37.96 -3.35 -5.56
C THR A 112 39.27 -2.56 -5.48
N LEU A 113 39.24 -1.35 -4.91
CA LEU A 113 40.42 -0.48 -4.77
C LEU A 113 41.52 -1.08 -3.86
N ARG A 114 41.17 -1.99 -2.95
CA ARG A 114 42.13 -2.73 -2.12
C ARG A 114 42.85 -3.86 -2.88
N ARG A 115 42.28 -4.37 -3.98
CA ARG A 115 42.93 -5.40 -4.81
C ARG A 115 44.05 -4.82 -5.68
N ASP A 116 43.89 -3.59 -6.15
CA ASP A 116 44.83 -2.93 -7.06
C ASP A 116 46.17 -2.54 -6.39
N LYS A 117 46.17 -2.24 -5.09
CA LYS A 117 47.40 -1.95 -4.33
C LYS A 117 48.34 -3.15 -4.17
N LYS A 118 47.87 -4.38 -4.40
CA LYS A 118 48.72 -5.59 -4.37
C LYS A 118 49.33 -5.94 -5.74
N LYS A 119 48.86 -5.33 -6.86
CA LYS A 119 49.44 -5.54 -8.19
C LYS A 119 50.60 -4.58 -8.47
N ILE A 120 50.49 -3.31 -8.04
CA ILE A 120 51.56 -2.30 -8.21
C ILE A 120 52.88 -2.67 -7.49
N ARG A 121 52.85 -3.53 -6.45
CA ARG A 121 54.07 -3.96 -5.72
C ARG A 121 54.84 -5.10 -6.39
N ARG A 122 54.34 -5.69 -7.50
CA ARG A 122 55.05 -6.76 -8.24
C ARG A 122 55.67 -6.31 -9.54
N GLU A 123 55.32 -5.14 -10.05
CA GLU A 123 55.88 -4.59 -11.30
C GLU A 123 57.01 -3.57 -11.02
N SER A 124 57.36 -3.29 -9.75
CA SER A 124 58.47 -2.38 -9.40
C SER A 124 59.84 -3.06 -9.28
N TRP A 125 60.04 -4.28 -9.83
CA TRP A 125 61.28 -5.06 -9.70
C TRP A 125 61.75 -5.72 -11.02
N ILE A 126 61.28 -5.24 -12.16
CA ILE A 126 61.89 -5.56 -13.47
C ILE A 126 61.91 -4.26 -14.26
N ASP A 127 63.00 -3.51 -14.12
CA ASP A 127 63.68 -2.77 -15.18
C ASP A 127 64.80 -1.93 -14.54
N SER A 128 65.88 -2.62 -14.22
CA SER A 128 67.22 -2.04 -14.25
C SER A 128 67.88 -2.66 -15.47
N ASP A 129 68.36 -1.81 -16.37
CA ASP A 129 69.22 -2.10 -17.51
C ASP A 129 68.54 -2.54 -18.82
N VAL A 130 67.95 -1.57 -19.54
CA VAL A 130 68.22 -1.43 -20.97
C VAL A 130 68.55 0.03 -21.29
N SER A 131 69.79 0.19 -21.70
CA SER A 131 70.37 1.35 -22.36
C SER A 131 69.76 1.55 -23.74
N ASP A 132 69.55 2.81 -24.08
CA ASP A 132 69.79 3.42 -25.39
C ASP A 132 68.60 3.82 -26.31
N CYS A 133 68.81 5.01 -26.90
CA CYS A 133 68.34 5.56 -28.18
C CYS A 133 66.83 5.80 -28.46
N SER A 134 66.46 7.09 -28.35
CA SER A 134 65.86 7.95 -29.40
C SER A 134 64.55 7.60 -30.13
N LEU A 135 63.77 8.68 -30.32
CA LEU A 135 62.84 9.02 -31.41
C LEU A 135 61.36 8.53 -31.37
N ASP A 136 60.50 9.52 -31.61
CA ASP A 136 59.23 9.53 -32.34
C ASP A 136 57.87 9.24 -31.66
N ASP A 137 57.12 10.33 -31.54
CA ASP A 137 55.77 10.60 -32.06
C ASP A 137 54.61 9.59 -31.85
N SER A 138 53.61 10.11 -31.11
CA SER A 138 52.16 10.10 -31.38
C SER A 138 51.29 9.51 -30.26
N PRO A 139 50.22 10.21 -29.83
CA PRO A 139 49.28 9.68 -28.84
C PRO A 139 48.21 8.80 -29.50
N PRO A 140 47.90 7.59 -28.98
CA PRO A 140 46.74 6.87 -29.45
C PRO A 140 45.49 7.23 -28.66
N CYS A 141 44.45 7.40 -29.46
CA CYS A 141 43.11 7.86 -29.19
C CYS A 141 42.31 6.89 -28.30
N PHE A 142 41.50 7.52 -27.45
CA PHE A 142 40.13 7.17 -27.08
C PHE A 142 39.47 6.04 -27.89
N LEU A 143 39.12 4.92 -27.24
CA LEU A 143 37.99 4.09 -27.65
C LEU A 143 37.22 3.56 -26.43
N ASP A 144 35.97 4.01 -26.40
CA ASP A 144 34.81 3.51 -25.68
C ASP A 144 34.45 2.09 -26.15
N SER A 145 34.02 1.23 -25.22
CA SER A 145 33.18 0.07 -25.53
C SER A 145 32.59 -0.49 -24.24
N GLY A 146 31.29 -0.26 -24.07
CA GLY A 146 30.51 -0.77 -22.96
C GLY A 146 30.37 -2.29 -22.95
N SER A 147 29.96 -2.78 -21.78
CA SER A 147 29.27 -4.06 -21.65
C SER A 147 28.22 -3.92 -20.55
N ILE A 148 26.99 -3.77 -21.01
CA ILE A 148 25.78 -4.13 -20.30
C ILE A 148 25.73 -5.66 -20.26
N ASP A 149 25.48 -6.23 -19.07
CA ASP A 149 24.58 -7.36 -18.83
C ASP A 149 24.84 -8.03 -17.47
N SER A 150 23.82 -8.03 -16.63
CA SER A 150 23.35 -9.25 -15.92
C SER A 150 22.27 -8.87 -14.90
N LEU A 151 21.04 -9.08 -15.35
CA LEU A 151 19.88 -9.34 -14.50
C LEU A 151 20.09 -10.67 -13.78
N ASP A 152 19.91 -10.67 -12.46
CA ASP A 152 19.49 -11.82 -11.64
C ASP A 152 19.36 -11.32 -10.18
N SER A 153 18.38 -11.66 -9.38
CA SER A 153 17.18 -12.49 -9.53
C SER A 153 16.30 -12.08 -8.34
N ILE A 154 15.04 -11.70 -8.58
CA ILE A 154 14.08 -11.43 -7.51
C ILE A 154 13.51 -12.79 -7.11
N SER A 155 13.97 -13.32 -5.99
CA SER A 155 13.37 -14.51 -5.37
C SER A 155 12.05 -14.10 -4.72
N ASP A 156 10.97 -14.57 -5.34
CA ASP A 156 9.60 -14.42 -4.89
C ASP A 156 9.28 -15.32 -3.68
N THR A 157 8.24 -14.87 -2.99
CA THR A 157 7.49 -15.41 -1.84
C THR A 157 7.50 -16.92 -1.55
N SER A 158 7.54 -17.26 -0.25
CA SER A 158 6.63 -18.27 0.31
C SER A 158 6.10 -17.81 1.67
N GLU A 159 4.85 -17.36 1.67
CA GLU A 159 3.99 -17.24 2.85
C GLU A 159 3.54 -18.65 3.27
N SER A 160 3.97 -19.09 4.45
CA SER A 160 3.38 -20.23 5.14
C SER A 160 2.12 -19.76 5.87
N ASN A 161 0.97 -19.95 5.21
CA ASN A 161 -0.35 -19.75 5.80
C ASN A 161 -0.69 -21.01 6.61
N SER A 162 -0.39 -21.00 7.91
CA SER A 162 -0.86 -22.03 8.85
C SER A 162 -2.36 -21.83 9.09
N SER A 163 -3.14 -22.76 8.58
CA SER A 163 -4.55 -22.96 8.87
C SER A 163 -4.76 -23.25 10.36
N GLU A 164 -5.21 -22.26 11.13
CA GLU A 164 -5.86 -22.49 12.42
C GLU A 164 -7.37 -22.49 12.20
N GLU A 165 -7.97 -23.67 12.37
CA GLU A 165 -9.41 -23.86 12.47
C GLU A 165 -9.99 -23.03 13.62
N PRO A 166 -11.05 -22.23 13.42
CA PRO A 166 -11.85 -21.78 14.53
C PRO A 166 -12.74 -22.92 15.02
N ALA A 167 -12.50 -23.33 16.26
CA ALA A 167 -13.29 -24.28 17.02
C ALA A 167 -14.80 -24.12 16.82
N SER A 168 -15.45 -25.26 16.60
CA SER A 168 -16.89 -25.47 16.54
C SER A 168 -17.64 -24.62 17.58
N ARG A 169 -18.54 -23.76 17.10
CA ARG A 169 -19.51 -23.07 17.96
C ARG A 169 -20.40 -24.12 18.64
N PRO A 170 -20.67 -24.01 19.96
CA PRO A 170 -21.67 -24.85 20.60
C PRO A 170 -23.04 -24.60 19.96
N ARG A 171 -23.73 -25.69 19.62
CA ARG A 171 -25.14 -25.66 19.17
C ARG A 171 -25.96 -24.98 20.26
N PHE A 172 -26.60 -23.86 19.91
CA PHE A 172 -27.60 -23.24 20.76
C PHE A 172 -28.80 -24.18 20.84
N VAL A 173 -28.93 -24.86 21.98
CA VAL A 173 -30.10 -25.68 22.30
C VAL A 173 -31.24 -24.69 22.53
N GLY A 174 -32.23 -24.70 21.64
CA GLY A 174 -33.42 -23.87 21.76
C GLY A 174 -34.10 -24.14 23.09
N ILE A 175 -34.36 -23.07 23.84
CA ILE A 175 -35.32 -23.10 24.95
C ILE A 175 -36.71 -23.01 24.30
N PRO A 176 -37.57 -24.03 24.45
CA PRO A 176 -38.94 -23.97 23.98
C PRO A 176 -39.78 -23.17 24.98
N GLY A 177 -40.57 -22.23 24.46
CA GLY A 177 -41.77 -21.75 25.14
C GLY A 177 -41.62 -20.41 25.86
N GLN A 178 -42.21 -19.36 25.27
CA GLN A 178 -43.35 -18.64 25.85
C GLN A 178 -43.73 -17.49 24.91
N PHE A 179 -44.69 -17.75 24.02
CA PHE A 179 -45.59 -16.71 23.54
C PHE A 179 -46.77 -16.66 24.50
N PRO A 180 -47.05 -15.54 25.20
CA PRO A 180 -48.39 -15.30 25.67
C PRO A 180 -49.20 -14.70 24.51
N ALA A 181 -50.12 -15.51 24.01
CA ALA A 181 -51.33 -15.00 23.39
C ALA A 181 -52.21 -14.40 24.49
N MET A 182 -52.77 -13.21 24.25
CA MET A 182 -54.10 -12.77 24.72
C MET A 182 -54.39 -11.42 24.05
N GLN A 183 -55.34 -11.37 23.10
CA GLN A 183 -56.79 -11.11 23.29
C GLN A 183 -57.06 -9.65 23.68
N ALA A 184 -58.07 -8.94 23.19
CA ALA A 184 -59.03 -9.07 22.09
C ALA A 184 -59.59 -7.65 21.89
#